data_AF-A0A817RUK8-F1
#
_entry.id   AF-A0A817RUK8-F1
#
_cell.length_a   1.000
_cell.length_b   1.000
_cell.length_c   1.000
_cell.angle_alpha   90.00
_cell.angle_beta   90.00
_cell.angle_gamma   90.00
#
_symmetry.space_group_name_H-M   'P 1'
#
loop_
_entity.id
_entity.type
_entity.pdbx_description
1 polymer ?
#
loop_
_entity_poly.entity_id
_entity_poly.type
_entity_poly.pdbx_seq_one_letter_code
_entity_poly.pdbx_strand_id
1 'polypeptide(L)'
;MRLLLVIPQQTIRSKFQNLSSSPVDNSSRTLIVPWIEQQRVLAHSSVRLFIGHGGLNSVGEAIYAHIPIIIVPGFADQLIMAAKIMEAKIG
;
A
#
# COMPACT_ATOMS: atom_id res chain seq x y z
N MET A 1 -3.38 -16.47 -1.85
CA MET A 1 -3.23 -15.13 -1.25
C MET A 1 -2.10 -14.43 -1.99
N ARG A 2 -2.39 -13.38 -2.77
CA ARG A 2 -1.36 -12.56 -3.45
C ARG A 2 -1.03 -11.42 -2.50
N LEU A 3 0.23 -11.31 -2.09
CA LEU A 3 0.68 -10.23 -1.22
C LEU A 3 1.04 -9.04 -2.11
N LEU A 4 0.21 -8.01 -2.10
CA LEU A 4 0.49 -6.77 -2.81
C LEU A 4 1.03 -5.76 -1.79
N LEU A 5 2.35 -5.66 -1.71
CA LEU A 5 3.02 -4.61 -0.97
C LEU A 5 2.97 -3.32 -1.81
N VAL A 6 2.09 -2.39 -1.46
CA VAL A 6 1.94 -1.11 -2.16
C VAL A 6 2.56 -0.02 -1.29
N ILE A 7 3.69 0.52 -1.73
CA ILE A 7 4.28 1.73 -1.14
C ILE A 7 3.89 2.92 -2.02
N PRO A 8 2.98 3.81 -1.59
CA PRO A 8 2.74 5.05 -2.30
C PRO A 8 3.70 6.13 -1.79
N GLN A 9 4.59 6.61 -2.65
CA GLN A 9 5.10 7.97 -2.52
C GLN A 9 4.72 8.75 -3.79
N GLN A 10 3.92 9.79 -3.60
CA GLN A 10 3.62 10.75 -4.66
C GLN A 10 4.84 11.65 -4.85
N THR A 11 5.58 11.47 -5.96
CA THR A 11 6.25 12.55 -6.72
C THR A 11 6.82 11.97 -8.03
N ILE A 12 6.30 12.45 -9.17
CA ILE A 12 6.76 12.26 -10.56
C ILE A 12 6.17 11.06 -11.34
N ARG A 13 5.04 11.32 -12.00
CA ARG A 13 4.33 10.47 -12.98
C ARG A 13 5.12 10.16 -14.27
N SER A 14 6.19 10.90 -14.58
CA SER A 14 6.89 10.77 -15.87
C SER A 14 8.20 9.96 -15.85
N LYS A 15 8.80 9.69 -14.68
CA LYS A 15 10.17 9.11 -14.61
C LYS A 15 10.21 7.58 -14.49
N PHE A 16 9.09 6.92 -14.21
CA PHE A 16 9.11 5.50 -13.82
C PHE A 16 8.44 4.54 -14.82
N GLN A 17 7.97 5.02 -15.98
CA GLN A 17 7.44 4.15 -17.05
C GLN A 17 8.47 3.14 -17.58
N ASN A 18 9.76 3.34 -17.30
CA ASN A 18 10.86 2.47 -17.74
C ASN A 18 11.43 1.54 -16.66
N LEU A 19 10.83 1.44 -15.46
CA LEU A 19 11.33 0.55 -14.39
C LEU A 19 10.67 -0.84 -14.37
N SER A 20 9.82 -1.19 -15.33
CA SER A 20 9.26 -2.53 -15.49
C SER A 20 9.96 -3.30 -16.62
N SER A 21 11.24 -3.61 -16.46
CA SER A 21 11.98 -4.51 -17.36
C SER A 21 12.40 -5.82 -16.69
N SER A 22 11.84 -6.15 -15.53
CA SER A 22 12.01 -7.49 -14.95
C SER A 22 10.91 -8.44 -15.47
N PRO A 23 11.26 -9.66 -15.91
CA PRO A 23 10.28 -10.63 -16.37
C PRO A 23 9.26 -10.88 -15.27
N VAL A 24 7.97 -10.79 -15.60
CA VAL A 24 6.90 -11.26 -14.72
C VAL A 24 7.08 -12.76 -14.57
N ASP A 25 7.79 -13.17 -13.52
CA ASP A 25 7.88 -14.57 -13.15
C ASP A 25 6.48 -15.02 -12.70
N ASN A 26 5.81 -15.80 -13.54
CA ASN A 26 4.47 -16.32 -13.29
C ASN A 26 4.42 -17.30 -12.10
N SER A 27 5.57 -17.70 -11.55
CA SER A 27 5.67 -18.46 -10.29
C SER A 27 5.81 -17.55 -9.06
N SER A 28 6.13 -16.28 -9.25
CA SER A 28 6.29 -15.31 -8.16
C SER A 28 4.93 -14.80 -7.67
N ARG A 29 4.72 -14.87 -6.36
CA ARG A 29 3.48 -14.40 -5.68
C ARG A 29 3.48 -12.89 -5.43
N THR A 30 4.41 -12.17 -6.04
CA THR A 30 4.73 -10.78 -5.76
C THR A 30 4.79 -10.02 -7.07
N LEU A 31 4.07 -8.90 -7.14
CA LEU A 31 4.11 -7.99 -8.27
C LEU A 31 4.64 -6.64 -7.77
N ILE A 32 5.77 -6.21 -8.32
CA ILE A 32 6.35 -4.89 -8.03
C ILE A 32 6.06 -4.00 -9.23
N VAL A 33 5.35 -2.91 -8.99
CA VAL A 33 5.02 -1.91 -10.00
C VAL A 33 5.51 -0.54 -9.55
N PRO A 34 5.99 0.30 -10.48
CA PRO A 34 6.47 1.63 -10.13
C PRO A 34 5.37 2.54 -9.57
N TRP A 35 4.15 2.36 -10.07
CA TRP A 35 2.99 3.13 -9.66
C TRP A 35 1.72 2.36 -9.98
N ILE A 36 0.69 2.56 -9.16
CA ILE A 36 -0.64 2.01 -9.38
C ILE A 36 -1.70 2.92 -8.76
N GLU A 37 -2.92 2.88 -9.30
CA GLU A 37 -4.10 3.51 -8.71
C GLU A 37 -4.48 2.76 -7.42
N GLN A 38 -3.93 3.19 -6.28
CA GLN A 38 -4.09 2.51 -4.99
C GLN A 38 -5.56 2.29 -4.61
N GLN A 39 -6.44 3.28 -4.83
CA GLN A 39 -7.86 3.16 -4.54
C GLN A 39 -8.53 2.02 -5.32
N ARG A 40 -8.19 1.88 -6.61
CA ARG A 40 -8.74 0.82 -7.47
C ARG A 40 -8.26 -0.56 -7.04
N VAL A 41 -7.01 -0.65 -6.61
CA VAL A 41 -6.42 -1.87 -6.06
C VAL A 41 -7.12 -2.26 -4.76
N LEU A 42 -7.26 -1.33 -3.82
CA LEU A 42 -7.92 -1.56 -2.54
C LEU A 42 -9.41 -1.90 -2.73
N ALA A 43 -10.08 -1.37 -3.76
CA ALA A 43 -11.45 -1.75 -4.07
C ALA A 43 -11.60 -3.17 -4.65
N HIS A 44 -10.49 -3.84 -5.01
CA HIS A 44 -10.55 -5.16 -5.64
C HIS A 44 -10.77 -6.28 -4.61
N SER A 45 -11.76 -7.15 -4.83
CA SER A 45 -12.15 -8.23 -3.90
C SER A 45 -11.04 -9.23 -3.52
N SER A 46 -10.02 -9.35 -4.36
CA SER A 46 -8.82 -10.17 -4.09
C SER A 46 -7.89 -9.59 -3.01
N VAL A 47 -8.01 -8.31 -2.66
CA VAL A 47 -7.17 -7.68 -1.65
C VAL A 47 -7.75 -7.95 -0.27
N ARG A 48 -6.90 -8.48 0.62
CA ARG A 48 -7.29 -8.87 1.98
C ARG A 48 -6.49 -8.16 3.07
N LEU A 49 -5.41 -7.50 2.70
CA LEU A 49 -4.48 -6.86 3.61
C LEU A 49 -3.75 -5.75 2.86
N PHE A 50 -3.61 -4.59 3.50
CA PHE A 50 -2.80 -3.49 3.00
C PHE A 50 -1.63 -3.26 3.96
N ILE A 51 -0.42 -3.14 3.42
CA ILE A 51 0.78 -2.82 4.21
C ILE A 51 1.28 -1.47 3.72
N GLY A 52 1.38 -0.50 4.62
CA GLY A 52 1.74 0.86 4.26
C GLY A 52 2.51 1.58 5.36
N HIS A 53 3.11 2.71 5.01
CA HIS A 53 3.90 3.53 5.93
C HIS A 53 3.09 4.36 6.95
N GLY A 54 1.76 4.32 6.93
CA GLY A 54 0.93 5.10 7.87
C GLY A 54 0.70 6.56 7.48
N GLY A 55 0.86 6.92 6.20
CA GLY A 55 0.40 8.22 5.71
C GLY A 55 -1.13 8.36 5.82
N LEU A 56 -1.60 9.52 6.28
CA LEU A 56 -3.03 9.78 6.57
C LEU A 56 -3.97 9.42 5.42
N ASN A 57 -3.61 9.77 4.18
CA ASN A 57 -4.41 9.46 2.99
C ASN A 57 -4.52 7.94 2.76
N SER A 58 -3.41 7.21 2.85
CA SER A 58 -3.40 5.76 2.60
C SER A 58 -4.16 4.99 3.68
N VAL A 59 -4.10 5.46 4.92
CA VAL A 59 -4.89 4.93 6.03
C VAL A 59 -6.38 5.15 5.77
N GLY A 60 -6.79 6.36 5.37
CA GLY A 60 -8.18 6.67 5.02
C GLY A 60 -8.72 5.80 3.89
N GLU A 61 -7.92 5.56 2.84
CA GLU A 61 -8.31 4.68 1.73
C GLU A 61 -8.49 3.22 2.16
N ALA A 62 -7.65 2.71 3.05
CA ALA A 62 -7.77 1.35 3.57
C ALA A 62 -9.02 1.18 4.45
N ILE A 63 -9.29 2.17 5.31
CA ILE A 63 -10.51 2.21 6.13
C ILE A 63 -11.75 2.26 5.24
N TYR A 64 -11.76 3.12 4.21
CA TYR A 64 -12.88 3.21 3.26
C TYR A 64 -13.11 1.90 2.50
N ALA A 65 -12.03 1.22 2.10
CA ALA A 65 -12.10 -0.08 1.45
C ALA A 65 -12.41 -1.25 2.40
N HIS A 66 -12.53 -1.01 3.72
CA HIS A 66 -12.75 -2.04 4.74
C HIS A 66 -11.66 -3.12 4.75
N ILE A 67 -10.41 -2.75 4.46
CA ILE A 67 -9.27 -3.66 4.43
C ILE A 67 -8.39 -3.41 5.65
N PRO A 68 -8.00 -4.47 6.40
CA PRO A 68 -7.08 -4.32 7.52
C PRO A 68 -5.72 -3.79 7.05
N ILE A 69 -5.12 -2.91 7.86
CA ILE A 69 -3.88 -2.21 7.52
C ILE A 69 -2.76 -2.54 8.50
N ILE A 70 -1.60 -2.97 7.99
CA ILE A 70 -0.35 -3.04 8.76
C ILE A 70 0.44 -1.76 8.49
N ILE A 71 0.79 -1.05 9.55
CA ILE A 71 1.58 0.17 9.46
C ILE A 71 3.05 -0.12 9.78
N VAL A 72 3.92 0.19 8.83
CA VAL A 72 5.38 0.16 8.99
C VAL A 72 5.89 1.60 8.92
N PRO A 73 5.89 2.35 10.04
CA PRO A 73 6.15 3.77 10.03
C PRO A 73 7.60 4.06 9.68
N GLY A 74 7.84 5.03 8.79
CA GLY A 74 9.16 5.51 8.46
C GLY A 74 9.64 6.57 9.44
N PHE A 75 8.96 7.72 9.49
CA PHE A 75 9.36 8.87 10.32
C PHE A 75 8.20 9.83 10.59
N ALA A 76 8.39 10.71 11.58
CA ALA A 76 7.50 11.82 11.91
C ALA A 76 6.02 11.43 12.18
N ASP A 77 5.10 12.02 11.42
CA ASP A 77 3.65 11.88 11.57
C ASP A 77 3.15 10.43 11.41
N GLN A 78 3.91 9.61 10.69
CA GLN A 78 3.64 8.18 10.50
C GLN A 78 3.69 7.39 11.80
N LEU A 79 4.58 7.75 12.74
CA LEU A 79 4.68 7.09 14.05
C LEU A 79 3.44 7.36 14.90
N ILE A 80 2.97 8.61 14.88
CA ILE A 80 1.75 9.02 15.58
C ILE A 80 0.55 8.31 14.97
N MET A 81 0.50 8.18 13.65
CA MET A 81 -0.57 7.47 12.96
C MET A 81 -0.57 5.98 13.30
N ALA A 82 0.60 5.34 13.35
CA ALA A 82 0.73 3.94 13.75
C ALA A 82 0.15 3.70 15.16
N ALA A 83 0.48 4.59 16.11
CA ALA A 83 -0.05 4.51 17.47
C ALA A 83 -1.58 4.65 17.51
N LYS A 84 -2.15 5.61 16.77
CA LYS A 84 -3.60 5.81 16.68
C LYS A 84 -4.33 4.61 16.09
N ILE A 85 -3.76 3.96 15.08
CA ILE A 85 -4.38 2.81 14.43
C ILE A 85 -4.32 1.56 15.32
N MET A 86 -3.23 1.36 16.07
CA MET A 86 -3.19 0.33 17.11
C MET A 86 -4.25 0.56 18.19
N GLU A 87 -4.40 1.80 18.66
CA GLU A 87 -5.41 2.13 19.67
C GLU A 87 -6.84 1.87 19.15
N ALA A 88 -7.10 2.22 17.89
CA ALA A 88 -8.39 2.01 17.25
C ALA A 88 -8.69 0.53 16.91
N LYS A 89 -7.70 -0.37 17.00
CA LYS A 89 -7.79 -1.80 16.64
C LYS A 89 -8.24 -2.03 15.18
N ILE A 90 -7.78 -1.18 14.26
CA ILE A 90 -8.14 -1.22 12.83
C ILE A 90 -7.04 -1.91 11.99
N GLY A 91 -6.00 -2.44 12.63
CA GLY A 91 -4.85 -3.09 12.01
C GLY A 91 -4.21 -4.14 12.90
#